data_AF-A0A7K2TH75-F1
#
_entry.id   AF-A0A7K2TH75-F1
#
_cell.length_a   1.000
_cell.length_b   1.000
_cell.length_c   1.000
_cell.angle_alpha   90.00
_cell.angle_beta   90.00
_cell.angle_gamma   90.00
#
_symmetry.space_group_name_H-M   'P 1'
#
loop_
_entity.id
_entity.type
_entity.pdbx_description
1 polymer ?
#
loop_
_entity_poly.entity_id
_entity_poly.type
_entity_poly.pdbx_seq_one_letter_code
_entity_poly.pdbx_strand_id
1 'polypeptide(L)'
;MTDWSRLSHAYGSAEDIPALLARIASERGSGPWDELWSALCHQGSVYSASFAALPWLADMAENEDRGQAVNALGLAGAIMAGAGQPHGAGDVRTRYPAEIATLLASVNRRLRTAADRTEYIHLLESMLAFEGVAGWSEDLAWGIGNEEYEISCPECETDLFIVLGEHGFFCTGEDYALSDGTVETRPLRPASPTSLEGIGSRLHDIALTDGQHEIAHVLTHVFGNATCPDCETDFSVADRVSAR
;
A
#
# COMPACT_ATOMS: atom_id res chain seq x y z
N MET A 1 -22.88 11.82 -15.73
CA MET A 1 -22.47 12.94 -14.87
C MET A 1 -22.82 12.56 -13.44
N THR A 2 -21.86 12.62 -12.53
CA THR A 2 -22.02 12.23 -11.12
C THR A 2 -22.80 13.31 -10.36
N ASP A 3 -23.82 12.91 -9.60
CA ASP A 3 -24.55 13.80 -8.70
C ASP A 3 -23.88 13.78 -7.31
N TRP A 4 -22.97 14.72 -7.08
CA TRP A 4 -22.14 14.80 -5.88
C TRP A 4 -22.92 15.19 -4.62
N SER A 5 -24.08 15.83 -4.76
CA SER A 5 -24.95 16.21 -3.63
C SER A 5 -25.53 15.00 -2.89
N ARG A 6 -25.52 13.83 -3.53
CA ARG A 6 -26.00 12.56 -2.97
C ARG A 6 -24.87 11.70 -2.39
N LEU A 7 -23.63 12.18 -2.47
CA LEU A 7 -22.45 11.46 -2.03
C LEU A 7 -21.88 12.14 -0.78
N SER A 8 -21.07 11.38 -0.06
CA SER A 8 -20.40 11.84 1.14
C SER A 8 -18.93 11.46 1.10
N HIS A 9 -18.13 12.24 1.84
CA HIS A 9 -16.73 11.98 2.13
C HIS A 9 -16.49 12.15 3.65
N ALA A 10 -15.24 12.15 4.11
CA ALA A 10 -14.90 12.17 5.53
C ALA A 10 -15.50 13.32 6.35
N TYR A 11 -15.80 14.46 5.72
CA TYR A 11 -16.28 15.67 6.40
C TYR A 11 -17.74 16.03 6.09
N GLY A 12 -18.48 15.15 5.41
CA GLY A 12 -19.89 15.35 5.11
C GLY A 12 -20.21 15.27 3.61
N SER A 13 -20.95 16.25 3.11
CA SER A 13 -21.44 16.32 1.72
C SER A 13 -20.30 16.51 0.73
N ALA A 14 -20.36 15.83 -0.43
CA ALA A 14 -19.31 15.88 -1.45
C ALA A 14 -19.51 16.93 -2.56
N GLU A 15 -20.36 17.93 -2.34
CA GLU A 15 -20.61 19.01 -3.30
C GLU A 15 -19.37 19.87 -3.60
N ASP A 16 -18.38 19.87 -2.71
CA ASP A 16 -17.11 20.58 -2.82
C ASP A 16 -16.07 19.84 -3.68
N ILE A 17 -16.17 18.51 -3.78
CA ILE A 17 -15.20 17.67 -4.51
C ILE A 17 -15.00 18.11 -5.97
N PRO A 18 -16.04 18.42 -6.77
CA PRO A 18 -15.83 18.88 -8.15
C PRO A 18 -14.95 20.13 -8.27
N ALA A 19 -15.10 21.09 -7.34
CA ALA A 19 -14.27 22.29 -7.33
C ALA A 19 -12.82 21.97 -6.97
N LEU A 20 -12.61 21.02 -6.04
CA LEU A 20 -11.29 20.54 -5.67
C LEU A 20 -10.58 19.80 -6.83
N LEU A 21 -11.29 18.91 -7.54
CA LEU A 21 -10.77 18.23 -8.73
C LEU A 21 -10.38 19.24 -9.83
N ALA A 22 -11.19 20.26 -10.05
CA ALA A 22 -10.89 21.33 -11.02
C ALA A 22 -9.65 22.14 -10.60
N ARG A 23 -9.51 22.45 -9.30
CA ARG A 23 -8.30 23.11 -8.76
C ARG A 23 -7.06 22.28 -9.06
N ILE A 24 -7.05 20.98 -8.73
CA ILE A 24 -5.91 20.08 -9.01
C ILE A 24 -5.56 20.05 -10.50
N ALA A 25 -6.55 20.04 -11.39
CA ALA A 25 -6.32 20.05 -12.83
C ALA A 25 -5.69 21.36 -13.34
N SER A 26 -5.88 22.48 -12.63
CA SER A 26 -5.41 23.81 -13.02
C SER A 26 -4.15 24.28 -12.29
N GLU A 27 -3.93 23.80 -11.07
CA GLU A 27 -2.87 24.23 -10.17
C GLU A 27 -1.89 23.08 -9.92
N ARG A 28 -0.59 23.39 -9.93
CA ARG A 28 0.45 22.44 -9.56
C ARG A 28 0.78 22.61 -8.08
N GLY A 29 0.77 21.52 -7.33
CA GLY A 29 1.16 21.53 -5.91
C GLY A 29 0.54 20.37 -5.13
N SER A 30 1.12 20.06 -3.97
CA SER A 30 0.63 18.99 -3.09
C SER A 30 -0.62 19.38 -2.31
N GLY A 31 -0.79 20.67 -1.93
CA GLY A 31 -1.89 21.11 -1.06
C GLY A 31 -3.29 20.64 -1.51
N PRO A 32 -3.70 20.87 -2.78
CA PRO A 32 -4.98 20.35 -3.28
C PRO A 32 -5.08 18.81 -3.28
N TRP A 33 -3.97 18.09 -3.46
CA TRP A 33 -3.94 16.64 -3.34
C TRP A 33 -4.11 16.18 -1.89
N ASP A 34 -3.47 16.86 -0.94
CA ASP A 34 -3.58 16.58 0.50
C ASP A 34 -5.03 16.78 0.96
N GLU A 35 -5.68 17.85 0.51
CA GLU A 35 -7.12 18.11 0.74
C GLU A 35 -7.98 16.95 0.18
N LEU A 36 -7.70 16.50 -1.05
CA LEU A 36 -8.46 15.43 -1.70
C LEU A 36 -8.27 14.07 -1.01
N TRP A 37 -7.03 13.73 -0.67
CA TRP A 37 -6.69 12.54 0.11
C TRP A 37 -7.43 12.53 1.43
N SER A 38 -7.36 13.63 2.17
CA SER A 38 -8.02 13.75 3.47
C SER A 38 -9.54 13.64 3.38
N ALA A 39 -10.14 14.10 2.28
CA ALA A 39 -11.57 13.96 2.06
C ALA A 39 -11.95 12.51 1.68
N LEU A 40 -11.26 11.91 0.70
CA LEU A 40 -11.68 10.66 0.05
C LEU A 40 -11.12 9.38 0.71
N CYS A 41 -10.03 9.47 1.46
CA CYS A 41 -9.35 8.33 2.11
C CYS A 41 -8.85 8.72 3.50
N HIS A 42 -9.77 9.06 4.40
CA HIS A 42 -9.40 9.54 5.72
C HIS A 42 -9.04 8.37 6.63
N GLN A 43 -7.75 8.26 7.00
CA GLN A 43 -7.25 7.22 7.90
C GLN A 43 -7.67 5.80 7.41
N GLY A 44 -7.52 5.56 6.10
CA GLY A 44 -7.90 4.29 5.47
C GLY A 44 -9.41 4.12 5.20
N SER A 45 -10.27 4.98 5.73
CA SER A 45 -11.73 4.91 5.47
C SER A 45 -12.08 5.50 4.11
N VAL A 46 -12.93 4.78 3.36
CA VAL A 46 -13.43 5.22 2.04
C VAL A 46 -14.93 5.46 2.06
N TYR A 47 -15.40 6.28 1.11
CA TYR A 47 -16.76 6.78 1.07
C TYR A 47 -17.35 6.69 -0.33
N SER A 48 -18.65 6.99 -0.45
CA SER A 48 -19.33 7.01 -1.75
C SER A 48 -18.71 8.00 -2.75
N ALA A 49 -18.19 9.14 -2.26
CA ALA A 49 -17.46 10.11 -3.08
C ALA A 49 -16.11 9.57 -3.58
N SER A 50 -15.45 8.70 -2.82
CA SER A 50 -14.15 8.11 -3.15
C SER A 50 -14.23 7.33 -4.47
N PHE A 51 -15.19 6.41 -4.56
CA PHE A 51 -15.38 5.62 -5.78
C PHE A 51 -15.90 6.45 -6.95
N ALA A 52 -16.67 7.50 -6.68
CA ALA A 52 -17.17 8.39 -7.72
C ALA A 52 -16.04 9.24 -8.37
N ALA A 53 -14.89 9.36 -7.72
CA ALA A 53 -13.70 10.03 -8.26
C ALA A 53 -12.86 9.13 -9.17
N LEU A 54 -13.07 7.80 -9.19
CA LEU A 54 -12.25 6.86 -9.98
C LEU A 54 -12.14 7.21 -11.47
N PRO A 55 -13.21 7.65 -12.18
CA PRO A 55 -13.08 8.06 -13.58
C PRO A 55 -12.13 9.24 -13.78
N TRP A 56 -12.14 10.20 -12.86
CA TRP A 56 -11.25 11.36 -12.93
C TRP A 56 -9.80 10.97 -12.57
N LEU A 57 -9.62 10.09 -11.58
CA LEU A 57 -8.29 9.58 -11.21
C LEU A 57 -7.67 8.74 -12.34
N ALA A 58 -8.47 7.95 -13.05
CA ALA A 58 -8.01 7.17 -14.20
C ALA A 58 -7.54 8.07 -15.35
N ASP A 59 -8.20 9.20 -15.59
CA ASP A 59 -7.74 10.22 -16.57
C ASP A 59 -6.45 10.89 -16.10
N MET A 60 -6.39 11.29 -14.81
CA MET A 60 -5.22 11.94 -14.23
C MET A 60 -3.99 11.01 -14.16
N ALA A 61 -4.17 9.70 -14.05
CA ALA A 61 -3.08 8.72 -14.09
C ALA A 61 -2.31 8.73 -15.43
N GLU A 62 -2.95 9.13 -16.52
CA GLU A 62 -2.32 9.26 -17.85
C GLU A 62 -1.73 10.66 -18.10
N ASN A 63 -1.70 11.54 -17.09
CA ASN A 63 -1.10 12.87 -17.21
C ASN A 63 0.39 12.79 -17.58
N GLU A 64 0.85 13.73 -18.42
CA GLU A 64 2.26 13.88 -18.77
C GLU A 64 3.12 14.27 -17.56
N ASP A 65 2.53 15.01 -16.62
CA ASP A 65 3.16 15.31 -15.34
C ASP A 65 3.19 14.06 -14.45
N ARG A 66 4.40 13.61 -14.14
CA ARG A 66 4.64 12.42 -13.32
C ARG A 66 4.04 12.55 -11.92
N GLY A 67 4.19 13.71 -11.27
CA GLY A 67 3.70 13.89 -9.90
C GLY A 67 2.18 13.79 -9.82
N GLN A 68 1.48 14.41 -10.78
CA GLN A 68 0.03 14.30 -10.91
C GLN A 68 -0.42 12.85 -11.17
N ALA A 69 0.26 12.15 -12.08
CA ALA A 69 -0.05 10.76 -12.40
C ALA A 69 0.17 9.82 -11.21
N VAL A 70 1.30 9.95 -10.50
CA VAL A 70 1.62 9.13 -9.32
C VAL A 70 0.65 9.41 -8.17
N ASN A 71 0.31 10.68 -7.91
CA ASN A 71 -0.70 11.02 -6.90
C ASN A 71 -2.07 10.41 -7.21
N ALA A 72 -2.49 10.45 -8.49
CA ALA A 72 -3.74 9.85 -8.92
C ALA A 72 -3.74 8.33 -8.72
N LEU A 73 -2.63 7.66 -9.08
CA LEU A 73 -2.46 6.22 -8.89
C LEU A 73 -2.47 5.84 -7.41
N GLY A 74 -1.73 6.55 -6.57
CA GLY A 74 -1.68 6.30 -5.13
C GLY A 74 -3.05 6.47 -4.47
N LEU A 75 -3.75 7.57 -4.74
CA LEU A 75 -5.08 7.79 -4.19
C LEU A 75 -6.08 6.74 -4.70
N ALA A 76 -6.07 6.43 -6.00
CA ALA A 76 -6.94 5.38 -6.53
C ALA A 76 -6.64 4.02 -5.91
N GLY A 77 -5.36 3.70 -5.66
CA GLY A 77 -4.92 2.49 -4.98
C GLY A 77 -5.53 2.38 -3.58
N ALA A 78 -5.37 3.42 -2.77
CA ALA A 78 -5.96 3.48 -1.43
C ALA A 78 -7.49 3.37 -1.43
N ILE A 79 -8.17 4.01 -2.39
CA ILE A 79 -9.63 3.88 -2.56
C ILE A 79 -10.01 2.43 -2.84
N MET A 80 -9.26 1.75 -3.71
CA MET A 80 -9.54 0.38 -4.14
C MET A 80 -9.18 -0.66 -3.08
N ALA A 81 -8.20 -0.38 -2.22
CA ALA A 81 -7.89 -1.20 -1.06
C ALA A 81 -9.07 -1.22 -0.06
N GLY A 82 -9.67 -0.06 0.20
CA GLY A 82 -10.87 0.08 1.02
C GLY A 82 -12.18 -0.41 0.38
N ALA A 83 -12.17 -0.97 -0.85
CA ALA A 83 -13.39 -1.37 -1.56
C ALA A 83 -14.18 -2.52 -0.89
N GLY A 84 -13.58 -3.20 0.10
CA GLY A 84 -14.28 -4.19 0.94
C GLY A 84 -15.07 -3.61 2.12
N GLN A 85 -14.88 -2.33 2.44
CA GLN A 85 -15.48 -1.67 3.60
C GLN A 85 -17.00 -1.42 3.42
N PRO A 86 -17.78 -1.23 4.49
CA PRO A 86 -19.18 -0.84 4.38
C PRO A 86 -19.32 0.65 3.97
N HIS A 87 -19.34 0.93 2.67
CA HIS A 87 -19.36 2.30 2.13
C HIS A 87 -20.64 2.65 1.32
N GLY A 88 -21.54 1.69 1.10
CA GLY A 88 -22.84 1.92 0.44
C GLY A 88 -22.79 2.19 -1.08
N ALA A 89 -21.63 2.03 -1.73
CA ALA A 89 -21.46 2.28 -3.18
C ALA A 89 -21.77 1.06 -4.07
N GLY A 90 -22.06 -0.10 -3.46
CA GLY A 90 -22.26 -1.37 -4.16
C GLY A 90 -20.96 -2.01 -4.61
N ASP A 91 -21.03 -2.93 -5.57
CA ASP A 91 -19.84 -3.59 -6.13
C ASP A 91 -19.08 -2.62 -7.07
N VAL A 92 -18.01 -2.03 -6.51
CA VAL A 92 -17.16 -1.04 -7.17
C VAL A 92 -16.46 -1.64 -8.40
N ARG A 93 -15.99 -2.89 -8.32
CA ARG A 93 -15.27 -3.55 -9.42
C ARG A 93 -16.16 -3.79 -10.63
N THR A 94 -17.40 -4.19 -10.36
CA THR A 94 -18.42 -4.34 -11.42
C THR A 94 -18.84 -2.98 -12.00
N ARG A 95 -18.80 -1.91 -11.19
CA ARG A 95 -19.21 -0.56 -11.60
C ARG A 95 -18.16 0.19 -12.42
N TYR A 96 -16.87 0.01 -12.12
CA TYR A 96 -15.76 0.76 -12.72
C TYR A 96 -14.69 -0.13 -13.41
N PRO A 97 -15.07 -1.14 -14.22
CA PRO A 97 -14.09 -2.07 -14.79
C PRO A 97 -13.14 -1.39 -15.79
N ALA A 98 -13.60 -0.36 -16.51
CA ALA A 98 -12.80 0.35 -17.49
C ALA A 98 -11.75 1.24 -16.81
N GLU A 99 -12.13 1.95 -15.76
CA GLU A 99 -11.26 2.80 -14.96
C GLU A 99 -10.18 1.96 -14.27
N ILE A 100 -10.55 0.83 -13.67
CA ILE A 100 -9.61 -0.11 -13.05
C ILE A 100 -8.61 -0.64 -14.09
N ALA A 101 -9.07 -0.98 -15.30
CA ALA A 101 -8.17 -1.43 -16.37
C ALA A 101 -7.18 -0.34 -16.81
N THR A 102 -7.62 0.91 -16.90
CA THR A 102 -6.75 2.06 -17.19
C THR A 102 -5.72 2.27 -16.09
N LEU A 103 -6.15 2.28 -14.83
CA LEU A 103 -5.28 2.42 -13.67
C LEU A 103 -4.23 1.28 -13.60
N LEU A 104 -4.63 0.04 -13.87
CA LEU A 104 -3.73 -1.12 -13.96
C LEU A 104 -2.69 -0.96 -15.07
N ALA A 105 -3.10 -0.53 -16.26
CA ALA A 105 -2.16 -0.32 -17.36
C ALA A 105 -1.16 0.80 -17.04
N SER A 106 -1.64 1.86 -16.40
CA SER A 106 -0.84 3.02 -16.03
C SER A 106 0.18 2.71 -14.93
N VAL A 107 -0.26 2.07 -13.84
CA VAL A 107 0.61 1.71 -12.71
C VAL A 107 1.74 0.77 -13.15
N ASN A 108 1.44 -0.24 -13.98
CA ASN A 108 2.44 -1.17 -14.52
C ASN A 108 3.46 -0.50 -15.46
N ARG A 109 3.08 0.61 -16.11
CA ARG A 109 4.01 1.42 -16.90
C ARG A 109 4.93 2.26 -16.01
N ARG A 110 4.36 2.84 -14.94
CA ARG A 110 5.08 3.69 -14.00
C ARG A 110 6.03 2.90 -13.10
N LEU A 111 5.64 1.72 -12.63
CA LEU A 111 6.47 0.79 -11.85
C LEU A 111 7.87 0.58 -12.48
N ARG A 112 7.89 0.21 -13.77
CA ARG A 112 9.12 0.01 -14.56
C ARG A 112 10.04 1.23 -14.66
N THR A 113 9.53 2.41 -14.33
CA THR A 113 10.24 3.69 -14.42
C THR A 113 10.15 4.47 -13.13
N ALA A 114 9.91 3.81 -11.98
CA ALA A 114 9.82 4.43 -10.67
C ALA A 114 11.05 5.33 -10.40
N ALA A 115 10.83 6.51 -9.83
CA ALA A 115 11.91 7.47 -9.62
C ALA A 115 12.82 7.07 -8.46
N ASP A 116 12.24 6.45 -7.44
CA ASP A 116 12.92 6.01 -6.23
C ASP A 116 12.20 4.80 -5.60
N ARG A 117 12.80 4.30 -4.52
CA ARG A 117 12.33 3.15 -3.74
C ARG A 117 10.90 3.37 -3.21
N THR A 118 10.63 4.53 -2.64
CA THR A 118 9.34 4.86 -2.02
C THR A 118 8.23 4.88 -3.06
N GLU A 119 8.45 5.55 -4.19
CA GLU A 119 7.49 5.59 -5.29
C GLU A 119 7.21 4.18 -5.84
N TYR A 120 8.26 3.35 -5.99
CA TYR A 120 8.12 1.98 -6.48
C TYR A 120 7.19 1.15 -5.59
N ILE A 121 7.42 1.17 -4.28
CA ILE A 121 6.64 0.37 -3.33
C ILE A 121 5.17 0.83 -3.29
N HIS A 122 4.90 2.14 -3.29
CA HIS A 122 3.52 2.65 -3.32
C HIS A 122 2.78 2.32 -4.62
N LEU A 123 3.48 2.33 -5.77
CA LEU A 123 2.89 1.88 -7.03
C LEU A 123 2.64 0.37 -7.02
N LEU A 124 3.50 -0.41 -6.36
CA LEU A 124 3.35 -1.86 -6.27
C LEU A 124 2.13 -2.22 -5.43
N GLU A 125 1.93 -1.54 -4.31
CA GLU A 125 0.72 -1.64 -3.49
C GLU A 125 -0.54 -1.21 -4.25
N SER A 126 -0.49 -0.10 -4.98
CA SER A 126 -1.60 0.37 -5.81
C SER A 126 -1.98 -0.66 -6.88
N MET A 127 -0.98 -1.31 -7.51
CA MET A 127 -1.21 -2.40 -8.46
C MET A 127 -1.99 -3.56 -7.80
N LEU A 128 -1.59 -3.98 -6.59
CA LEU A 128 -2.30 -5.03 -5.84
C LEU A 128 -3.73 -4.64 -5.51
N ALA A 129 -3.94 -3.39 -5.09
CA ALA A 129 -5.26 -2.85 -4.82
C ALA A 129 -6.15 -2.89 -6.08
N PHE A 130 -5.62 -2.51 -7.25
CA PHE A 130 -6.39 -2.57 -8.49
C PHE A 130 -6.70 -4.00 -8.94
N GLU A 131 -5.86 -4.98 -8.63
CA GLU A 131 -6.11 -6.40 -8.94
C GLU A 131 -7.05 -7.08 -7.95
N GLY A 132 -7.21 -6.49 -6.76
CA GLY A 132 -8.04 -7.06 -5.69
C GLY A 132 -7.34 -8.15 -4.91
N VAL A 133 -6.02 -8.04 -4.79
CA VAL A 133 -5.23 -8.91 -3.92
C VAL A 133 -5.41 -8.44 -2.48
N ALA A 134 -6.14 -9.22 -1.68
CA ALA A 134 -6.39 -8.91 -0.27
C ALA A 134 -5.13 -9.06 0.60
N GLY A 135 -5.09 -8.34 1.73
CA GLY A 135 -4.07 -8.45 2.79
C GLY A 135 -2.73 -7.77 2.51
N TRP A 136 -2.41 -7.46 1.24
CA TRP A 136 -1.15 -6.80 0.86
C TRP A 136 -1.35 -5.42 0.21
N SER A 137 -2.60 -5.05 -0.10
CA SER A 137 -2.93 -3.77 -0.72
C SER A 137 -2.94 -2.57 0.25
N GLU A 138 -2.66 -2.81 1.54
CA GLU A 138 -2.64 -1.77 2.59
C GLU A 138 -1.34 -1.82 3.43
N ASP A 139 -0.77 -3.01 3.61
CA ASP A 139 0.37 -3.20 4.52
C ASP A 139 1.74 -3.32 3.80
N LEU A 140 1.77 -3.56 2.48
CA LEU A 140 3.03 -3.81 1.78
C LEU A 140 3.93 -2.58 1.83
N ALA A 141 3.39 -1.41 1.47
CA ALA A 141 4.15 -0.18 1.42
C ALA A 141 4.48 0.36 2.80
N TRP A 142 3.57 0.18 3.75
CA TRP A 142 3.83 0.57 5.13
C TRP A 142 5.09 -0.11 5.66
N GLY A 143 5.17 -1.44 5.64
CA GLY A 143 6.28 -2.12 6.31
C GLY A 143 7.59 -2.07 5.54
N ILE A 144 7.58 -2.22 4.21
CA ILE A 144 8.83 -2.10 3.43
C ILE A 144 9.31 -0.65 3.41
N GLY A 145 8.39 0.33 3.35
CA GLY A 145 8.70 1.75 3.34
C GLY A 145 9.26 2.26 4.66
N ASN A 146 8.65 1.86 5.78
CA ASN A 146 9.12 2.20 7.14
C ASN A 146 10.22 1.27 7.64
N GLU A 147 10.59 0.24 6.86
CA GLU A 147 11.58 -0.78 7.23
C GLU A 147 11.19 -1.62 8.45
N GLU A 148 9.89 -1.75 8.72
CA GLU A 148 9.38 -2.39 9.92
C GLU A 148 7.92 -2.86 9.82
N TYR A 149 7.61 -4.05 10.35
CA TYR A 149 6.24 -4.47 10.67
C TYR A 149 6.02 -4.69 12.17
N GLU A 150 4.94 -4.12 12.72
CA GLU A 150 4.50 -4.31 14.12
C GLU A 150 3.46 -5.45 14.28
N ILE A 151 3.88 -6.70 14.45
CA ILE A 151 2.96 -7.86 14.54
C ILE A 151 2.87 -8.39 15.96
N SER A 152 1.81 -9.13 16.30
CA SER A 152 1.78 -9.92 17.54
C SER A 152 2.26 -11.36 17.30
N CYS A 153 3.02 -11.91 18.24
CA CYS A 153 3.43 -13.32 18.24
C CYS A 153 2.19 -14.24 18.18
N PRO A 154 2.17 -15.29 17.35
CA PRO A 154 1.01 -16.19 17.27
C PRO A 154 0.82 -17.09 18.51
N GLU A 155 1.83 -17.23 19.37
CA GLU A 155 1.76 -18.11 20.56
C GLU A 155 1.65 -17.32 21.87
N CYS A 156 2.58 -16.41 22.14
CA CYS A 156 2.60 -15.66 23.40
C CYS A 156 1.93 -14.27 23.31
N GLU A 157 1.42 -13.88 22.14
CA GLU A 157 0.73 -12.61 21.88
C GLU A 157 1.54 -11.33 22.13
N THR A 158 2.81 -11.43 22.52
CA THR A 158 3.70 -10.27 22.69
C THR A 158 3.81 -9.48 21.38
N ASP A 159 3.91 -8.15 21.48
CA ASP A 159 4.14 -7.28 20.34
C ASP A 159 5.58 -7.43 19.85
N LEU A 160 5.75 -7.53 18.54
CA LEU A 160 7.01 -7.79 17.87
C LEU A 160 7.22 -6.80 16.73
N PHE A 161 8.45 -6.33 16.62
CA PHE A 161 8.93 -5.55 15.48
C PHE A 161 9.72 -6.47 14.55
N ILE A 162 9.32 -6.51 13.29
CA ILE A 162 10.04 -7.17 12.19
C ILE A 162 10.78 -6.10 11.41
N VAL A 163 12.08 -5.97 11.66
CA VAL A 163 12.93 -4.93 11.06
C VAL A 163 13.49 -5.43 9.73
N LEU A 164 13.43 -4.57 8.71
CA LEU A 164 13.70 -4.89 7.30
C LEU A 164 14.42 -3.73 6.59
N GLY A 165 15.75 -3.73 6.51
CA GLY A 165 16.46 -2.75 5.68
C GLY A 165 17.77 -2.26 6.28
N GLU A 166 17.93 -0.95 6.37
CA GLU A 166 19.17 -0.28 6.80
C GLU A 166 19.59 -0.68 8.22
N HIS A 167 18.62 -0.87 9.11
CA HIS A 167 18.87 -1.32 10.49
C HIS A 167 19.19 -2.82 10.59
N GLY A 168 18.92 -3.60 9.54
CA GLY A 168 19.17 -5.04 9.47
C GLY A 168 17.90 -5.85 9.21
N PHE A 169 18.00 -7.16 9.46
CA PHE A 169 16.93 -8.13 9.24
C PHE A 169 16.74 -9.00 10.48
N PHE A 170 15.91 -8.55 11.43
CA PHE A 170 15.69 -9.24 12.70
C PHE A 170 14.28 -9.04 13.25
N CYS A 171 13.91 -9.89 14.20
CA CYS A 171 12.73 -9.79 15.05
C CYS A 171 13.16 -9.36 16.46
N THR A 172 12.40 -8.46 17.09
CA THR A 172 12.57 -8.04 18.48
C THR A 172 11.20 -7.82 19.14
N GLY A 173 11.11 -7.97 20.47
CA GLY A 173 9.94 -7.59 21.28
C GLY A 173 10.09 -6.23 21.98
N GLU A 174 11.23 -5.57 21.80
CA GLU A 174 11.53 -4.27 22.42
C GLU A 174 11.61 -3.17 21.36
N ASP A 175 11.27 -1.93 21.76
CA ASP A 175 11.48 -0.72 20.96
C ASP A 175 12.99 -0.47 20.79
N TYR A 176 13.53 -0.95 19.67
CA TYR A 176 14.96 -0.86 19.34
C TYR A 176 15.37 0.54 18.89
N ALA A 177 14.43 1.40 18.50
CA ALA A 177 14.72 2.76 18.06
C ALA A 177 15.02 3.68 19.25
N LEU A 178 14.42 3.41 20.42
CA LEU A 178 14.61 4.20 21.64
C LEU A 178 15.55 3.55 22.67
N SER A 179 15.97 2.31 22.45
CA SER A 179 16.85 1.60 23.39
C SER A 179 18.29 2.11 23.33
N ASP A 180 18.84 2.44 24.50
CA ASP A 180 20.26 2.80 24.69
C ASP A 180 21.16 1.58 24.96
N GLY A 181 20.56 0.38 25.01
CA GLY A 181 21.21 -0.90 25.30
C GLY A 181 21.19 -1.90 24.14
N THR A 182 21.76 -3.08 24.36
CA THR A 182 21.66 -4.20 23.42
C THR A 182 20.27 -4.84 23.54
N VAL A 183 19.43 -4.59 22.55
CA VAL A 183 18.10 -5.20 22.41
C VAL A 183 18.23 -6.69 22.10
N GLU A 184 17.38 -7.53 22.70
CA GLU A 184 17.35 -8.94 22.33
C GLU A 184 16.73 -9.12 20.93
N THR A 185 17.53 -9.63 20.00
CA THR A 185 17.11 -9.83 18.60
C THR A 185 17.25 -11.28 18.18
N ARG A 186 16.42 -11.68 17.21
CA ARG A 186 16.53 -12.96 16.49
C ARG A 186 16.63 -12.67 14.99
N PRO A 187 17.63 -13.19 14.27
CA PRO A 187 17.77 -12.91 12.84
C PRO A 187 16.59 -13.48 12.05
N LEU A 188 16.10 -12.73 11.07
CA LEU A 188 15.10 -13.24 10.13
C LEU A 188 15.74 -14.31 9.24
N ARG A 189 14.94 -15.30 8.87
CA ARG A 189 15.33 -16.34 7.91
C ARG A 189 14.66 -16.04 6.57
N PRO A 190 15.42 -15.60 5.55
CA PRO A 190 14.83 -15.35 4.25
C PRO A 190 14.39 -16.66 3.60
N ALA A 191 13.26 -16.61 2.89
CA ALA A 191 12.88 -17.67 1.97
C ALA A 191 13.88 -17.76 0.81
N SER A 192 14.10 -18.96 0.28
CA SER A 192 14.84 -19.10 -0.98
C SER A 192 14.01 -18.44 -2.10
N PRO A 193 14.61 -17.64 -2.99
CA PRO A 193 13.88 -17.08 -4.14
C PRO A 193 13.14 -18.15 -4.97
N THR A 194 13.72 -19.35 -5.08
CA THR A 194 13.13 -20.48 -5.80
C THR A 194 12.02 -21.21 -5.04
N SER A 195 11.85 -20.94 -3.74
CA SER A 195 10.79 -21.51 -2.91
C SER A 195 9.67 -20.51 -2.60
N LEU A 196 9.75 -19.29 -3.11
CA LEU A 196 8.65 -18.33 -3.01
C LEU A 196 7.45 -18.86 -3.81
N GLU A 197 6.25 -18.66 -3.28
CA GLU A 197 5.00 -19.08 -3.91
C GLU A 197 4.01 -17.91 -3.95
N GLY A 198 2.96 -18.06 -4.79
CA GLY A 198 1.84 -17.12 -4.85
C GLY A 198 2.27 -15.67 -5.05
N ILE A 199 1.79 -14.79 -4.18
CA ILE A 199 2.06 -13.35 -4.27
C ILE A 199 3.53 -13.01 -4.01
N GLY A 200 4.21 -13.75 -3.13
CA GLY A 200 5.62 -13.50 -2.80
C GLY A 200 6.55 -13.72 -3.98
N SER A 201 6.40 -14.84 -4.70
CA SER A 201 7.18 -15.10 -5.92
C SER A 201 6.91 -14.04 -6.97
N ARG A 202 5.64 -13.67 -7.16
CA ARG A 202 5.27 -12.67 -8.16
C ARG A 202 5.86 -11.29 -7.87
N LEU A 203 5.74 -10.79 -6.64
CA LEU A 203 6.29 -9.48 -6.26
C LEU A 203 7.82 -9.47 -6.39
N HIS A 204 8.47 -10.56 -5.98
CA HIS A 204 9.91 -10.72 -6.11
C HIS A 204 10.35 -10.69 -7.59
N ASP A 205 9.64 -11.40 -8.48
CA ASP A 205 9.96 -11.43 -9.91
C ASP A 205 9.72 -10.08 -10.60
N ILE A 206 8.67 -9.36 -10.21
CA ILE A 206 8.40 -7.99 -10.67
C ILE A 206 9.54 -7.06 -10.25
N ALA A 207 9.93 -7.08 -8.96
CA ALA A 207 11.03 -6.28 -8.44
C ALA A 207 12.36 -6.56 -9.16
N LEU A 208 12.70 -7.83 -9.39
CA LEU A 208 13.90 -8.19 -10.16
C LEU A 208 13.83 -7.72 -11.62
N THR A 209 12.68 -7.90 -12.27
CA THR A 209 12.48 -7.48 -13.67
C THR A 209 12.62 -5.97 -13.83
N ASP A 210 12.17 -5.20 -12.84
CA ASP A 210 12.26 -3.74 -12.82
C ASP A 210 13.62 -3.23 -12.31
N GLY A 211 14.54 -4.13 -11.94
CA GLY A 211 15.88 -3.79 -11.45
C GLY A 211 15.94 -3.38 -9.97
N GLN A 212 14.84 -3.54 -9.23
CA GLN A 212 14.70 -3.21 -7.80
C GLN A 212 15.23 -4.36 -6.92
N HIS A 213 16.54 -4.62 -7.00
CA HIS A 213 17.20 -5.75 -6.35
C HIS A 213 17.11 -5.70 -4.82
N GLU A 214 17.16 -4.50 -4.23
CA GLU A 214 17.00 -4.31 -2.79
C GLU A 214 15.59 -4.70 -2.33
N ILE A 215 14.56 -4.25 -3.05
CA ILE A 215 13.17 -4.65 -2.78
C ILE A 215 12.99 -6.15 -2.96
N ALA A 216 13.54 -6.75 -4.02
CA ALA A 216 13.52 -8.20 -4.20
C ALA A 216 14.16 -8.92 -3.01
N HIS A 217 15.28 -8.40 -2.49
CA HIS A 217 15.92 -8.96 -1.30
C HIS A 217 15.05 -8.83 -0.05
N VAL A 218 14.49 -7.65 0.22
CA VAL A 218 13.56 -7.44 1.35
C VAL A 218 12.36 -8.38 1.26
N LEU A 219 11.80 -8.60 0.07
CA LEU A 219 10.69 -9.52 -0.15
C LEU A 219 11.03 -10.97 0.26
N THR A 220 12.28 -11.42 0.14
CA THR A 220 12.68 -12.75 0.64
C THR A 220 12.55 -12.87 2.16
N HIS A 221 12.69 -11.77 2.90
CA HIS A 221 12.51 -11.72 4.36
C HIS A 221 11.04 -11.53 4.74
N VAL A 222 10.29 -10.70 4.01
CA VAL A 222 8.83 -10.52 4.20
C VAL A 222 8.09 -11.85 4.01
N PHE A 223 8.47 -12.64 3.01
CA PHE A 223 7.92 -13.98 2.76
C PHE A 223 8.75 -15.10 3.40
N GLY A 224 9.61 -14.74 4.36
CA GLY A 224 10.42 -15.67 5.14
C GLY A 224 9.83 -15.95 6.53
N ASN A 225 10.70 -16.35 7.45
CA ASN A 225 10.34 -16.73 8.81
C ASN A 225 11.04 -15.86 9.86
N ALA A 226 10.37 -15.69 11.00
CA ALA A 226 10.91 -15.08 12.20
C ALA A 226 10.80 -16.05 13.38
N THR A 227 11.56 -15.76 14.44
CA THR A 227 11.48 -16.44 15.74
C THR A 227 11.19 -15.40 16.80
N CYS A 228 10.16 -15.62 17.61
CA CYS A 228 9.88 -14.74 18.75
C CYS A 228 11.04 -14.81 19.76
N PRO A 229 11.62 -13.68 20.21
CA PRO A 229 12.68 -13.68 21.22
C PRO A 229 12.20 -14.21 22.58
N ASP A 230 10.93 -14.02 22.93
CA ASP A 230 10.37 -14.35 24.25
C ASP A 230 10.00 -15.82 24.41
N CYS A 231 9.32 -16.41 23.41
CA CYS A 231 8.80 -17.78 23.49
C CYS A 231 9.42 -18.75 22.49
N GLU A 232 10.37 -18.29 21.66
CA GLU A 232 11.08 -19.07 20.64
C GLU A 232 10.19 -19.70 19.56
N THR A 233 8.91 -19.32 19.48
CA THR A 233 8.02 -19.80 18.43
C THR A 233 8.45 -19.26 17.07
N ASP A 234 8.58 -20.17 16.11
CA ASP A 234 8.80 -19.85 14.71
C ASP A 234 7.48 -19.57 13.99
N PHE A 235 7.46 -18.55 13.13
CA PHE A 235 6.27 -18.20 12.36
C PHE A 235 6.62 -17.57 11.00
N SER A 236 5.64 -17.55 10.09
CA SER A 236 5.71 -16.85 8.80
C SER A 236 5.45 -15.36 9.02
N VAL A 237 6.34 -14.49 8.53
CA VAL A 237 6.15 -13.04 8.63
C VAL A 237 4.91 -12.61 7.83
N ALA A 238 4.81 -13.08 6.58
CA ALA A 238 3.69 -12.84 5.69
C ALA A 238 2.32 -13.23 6.28
N ASP A 239 2.25 -14.37 6.96
CA ASP A 239 0.99 -14.85 7.56
C ASP A 239 0.56 -13.97 8.73
N ARG A 240 1.51 -13.37 9.46
CA ARG A 240 1.22 -12.47 10.58
C ARG A 240 0.88 -11.05 10.13
N VAL A 241 1.50 -10.56 9.05
CA VAL A 241 1.17 -9.27 8.46
C VAL A 241 -0.24 -9.30 7.86
N SER A 242 -0.57 -10.32 7.07
CA SER A 242 -1.86 -10.42 6.36
C SER A 242 -3.06 -10.85 7.22
N ALA A 243 -2.83 -11.23 8.48
CA ALA A 243 -3.89 -11.65 9.41
C ALA A 243 -4.47 -10.50 10.26
N ARG A 244 -4.07 -9.26 10.01
CA ARG A 244 -4.55 -8.06 10.72
C ARG A 244 -5.95 -7.63 10.27
#